data_AF-A0A7W8E6M7-F1
#
_entry.id   AF-A0A7W8E6M7-F1
#
_cell.length_a   1.000
_cell.length_b   1.000
_cell.length_c   1.000
_cell.angle_alpha   90.00
_cell.angle_beta   90.00
_cell.angle_gamma   90.00
#
_symmetry.space_group_name_H-M   'P 1'
#
loop_
_entity.id
_entity.type
_entity.pdbx_description
1 polymer ?
#
loop_
_entity_poly.entity_id
_entity_poly.type
_entity_poly.pdbx_seq_one_letter_code
_entity_poly.pdbx_strand_id
1 'polypeptide(L)'
;MLSFCQLFGKLLFELSGTLVRMDELSAIPQALRELALQRFQLLRPHLEGDRTLRAIASDASIPYRTAYRWASGYRKDGLAALARKSRTDQGQRRLASSQLIQAIEGLALERPPLPISSIHRQARAMAETLWEHKPSSAVVRRIVKSLPAGLLMLAHRGNRAYSEGFDLVHRREAYCIIFRTVSRDNPNSLATAR
;
A
#
# COMPACT_ATOMS: atom_id res chain seq x y z
N MET A 1 37.56 38.41 -8.69
CA MET A 1 37.84 36.97 -8.56
C MET A 1 37.18 36.40 -7.30
N LEU A 2 35.93 36.00 -7.42
CA LEU A 2 35.22 35.08 -6.52
C LEU A 2 34.50 34.09 -7.45
N SER A 3 35.25 33.40 -8.32
CA SER A 3 35.86 32.09 -8.08
C SER A 3 34.83 31.03 -7.65
N PHE A 4 34.13 30.52 -8.66
CA PHE A 4 33.90 29.10 -8.95
C PHE A 4 33.13 28.21 -7.94
N CYS A 5 33.06 28.54 -6.65
CA CYS A 5 32.42 27.70 -5.63
C CYS A 5 30.90 27.81 -5.55
N GLN A 6 30.28 28.92 -5.98
CA GLN A 6 28.82 29.09 -5.86
C GLN A 6 28.01 28.47 -7.01
N LEU A 7 28.63 28.25 -8.19
CA LEU A 7 27.92 27.65 -9.33
C LEU A 7 27.94 26.11 -9.30
N PHE A 8 28.99 25.49 -8.76
CA PHE A 8 29.12 24.03 -8.76
C PHE A 8 28.18 23.34 -7.75
N GLY A 9 27.81 24.02 -6.65
CA GLY A 9 26.89 23.49 -5.64
C GLY A 9 25.42 23.46 -6.08
N LYS A 10 25.00 24.34 -7.00
CA LYS A 10 23.62 24.34 -7.54
C LYS A 10 23.41 23.21 -8.55
N LEU A 11 24.38 22.98 -9.45
CA LEU A 11 24.26 21.94 -10.46
C LEU A 11 24.32 20.51 -9.90
N LEU A 12 25.03 20.28 -8.79
CA LEU A 12 25.10 18.94 -8.18
C LEU A 12 23.83 18.55 -7.39
N PHE A 13 23.09 19.53 -6.87
CA PHE A 13 21.83 19.31 -6.14
C PHE A 13 20.62 19.13 -7.08
N GLU A 14 20.63 19.79 -8.25
CA GLU A 14 19.57 19.63 -9.27
C GLU A 14 19.61 18.28 -9.99
N LEU A 15 20.79 17.66 -10.12
CA LEU A 15 20.96 16.37 -10.80
C LEU A 15 20.82 15.15 -9.88
N SER A 16 20.87 15.31 -8.55
CA SER A 16 20.63 14.23 -7.58
C SER A 16 19.14 14.04 -7.27
N GLY A 17 18.34 15.10 -7.40
CA GLY A 17 16.91 15.10 -7.09
C GLY A 17 16.00 14.45 -8.14
N THR A 18 16.52 14.08 -9.32
CA THR A 18 15.73 13.46 -10.40
C THR A 18 15.69 11.93 -10.30
N LEU A 19 16.77 11.29 -9.81
CA LEU A 19 16.85 9.83 -9.73
C LEU A 19 16.01 9.21 -8.60
N VAL A 20 15.78 9.92 -7.49
CA VAL A 20 14.92 9.45 -6.38
C VAL A 20 13.42 9.59 -6.70
N ARG A 21 13.04 10.42 -7.69
CA ARG A 21 11.62 10.74 -8.00
C ARG A 21 10.86 9.67 -8.78
N MET A 22 11.56 8.79 -9.50
CA MET A 22 10.90 7.79 -10.36
C MET A 22 10.44 6.55 -9.57
N ASP A 23 11.08 6.27 -8.43
CA ASP A 23 10.82 5.08 -7.61
C ASP A 23 9.58 5.19 -6.71
N GLU A 24 9.11 6.41 -6.43
CA GLU A 24 7.90 6.60 -5.63
C GLU A 24 6.61 6.23 -6.39
N LEU A 25 6.59 6.38 -7.72
CA LEU A 25 5.41 6.07 -8.53
C LEU A 25 5.29 4.56 -8.80
N SER A 26 6.40 3.85 -8.98
CA SER A 26 6.44 2.39 -9.16
C SER A 26 6.02 1.64 -7.88
N ALA A 27 6.32 2.19 -6.70
CA ALA A 27 5.95 1.62 -5.41
C ALA A 27 4.46 1.79 -5.04
N ILE A 28 3.76 2.74 -5.65
CA ILE A 28 2.34 3.01 -5.35
C ILE A 28 1.43 2.00 -6.09
N PRO A 29 0.38 1.44 -5.44
CA PRO A 29 -0.64 0.63 -6.10
C PRO A 29 -1.25 1.30 -7.33
N GLN A 30 -1.51 0.53 -8.40
CA GLN A 30 -2.02 1.06 -9.68
C GLN A 30 -3.25 1.98 -9.54
N ALA A 31 -4.23 1.60 -8.71
CA ALA A 31 -5.43 2.40 -8.45
C ALA A 31 -5.13 3.78 -7.84
N LEU A 32 -4.08 3.88 -7.01
CA LEU A 32 -3.66 5.16 -6.44
C LEU A 32 -2.92 6.04 -7.45
N ARG A 33 -2.20 5.44 -8.41
CA ARG A 33 -1.58 6.16 -9.53
C ARG A 33 -2.62 6.76 -10.46
N GLU A 34 -3.65 5.99 -10.82
CA GLU A 34 -4.76 6.45 -11.66
C GLU A 34 -5.49 7.64 -11.04
N LEU A 35 -5.77 7.55 -9.74
CA LEU A 35 -6.38 8.64 -8.98
C LEU A 35 -5.48 9.88 -8.91
N ALA A 36 -4.16 9.71 -8.81
CA ALA A 36 -3.20 10.82 -8.86
C ALA A 36 -3.22 11.53 -10.22
N LEU A 37 -3.25 10.76 -11.31
CA LEU A 37 -3.32 11.26 -12.67
C LEU A 37 -4.63 12.02 -12.92
N GLN A 38 -5.78 11.50 -12.46
CA GLN A 38 -7.06 12.20 -12.55
C GLN A 38 -7.01 13.57 -11.87
N ARG A 39 -6.43 13.63 -10.66
CA ARG A 39 -6.27 14.91 -9.94
C ARG A 39 -5.30 15.86 -10.63
N PHE A 40 -4.24 15.32 -11.22
CA PHE A 40 -3.28 16.10 -11.99
C PHE A 40 -3.94 16.71 -13.23
N GLN A 41 -4.72 15.93 -13.98
CA GLN A 41 -5.46 16.43 -15.15
C GLN A 41 -6.39 17.60 -14.80
N LEU A 42 -7.05 17.55 -13.64
CA LEU A 42 -7.88 18.66 -13.16
C LEU A 42 -7.06 19.92 -12.85
N LEU A 43 -5.86 19.77 -12.29
CA LEU A 43 -5.00 20.91 -11.89
C LEU A 43 -4.12 21.43 -13.01
N ARG A 44 -3.92 20.65 -14.07
CA ARG A 44 -3.04 20.97 -15.19
C ARG A 44 -3.28 22.37 -15.77
N PRO A 45 -4.53 22.83 -16.03
CA PRO A 45 -4.78 24.17 -16.54
C PRO A 45 -4.38 25.30 -15.56
N HIS A 46 -4.30 25.02 -14.26
CA HIS A 46 -3.80 26.00 -13.29
C HIS A 46 -2.28 25.99 -13.18
N LEU A 47 -1.65 24.83 -13.37
CA LEU A 47 -0.20 24.67 -13.35
C LEU A 47 0.46 25.26 -14.60
N GLU A 48 -0.21 25.19 -15.74
CA GLU A 48 0.23 25.77 -17.02
C GLU A 48 -0.06 27.29 -17.11
N GLY A 49 -0.81 27.85 -16.15
CA GLY A 49 -1.10 29.29 -16.06
C GLY A 49 -2.38 29.74 -16.77
N ASP A 50 -3.14 28.83 -17.38
CA ASP A 50 -4.30 29.13 -18.21
C ASP A 50 -5.54 29.53 -17.41
N ARG A 51 -5.70 29.01 -16.19
CA ARG A 51 -6.90 29.25 -15.37
C ARG A 51 -6.59 29.44 -13.89
N THR A 52 -7.43 30.24 -13.23
CA THR A 52 -7.35 30.40 -11.77
C THR A 52 -7.82 29.12 -11.06
N LEU A 53 -7.18 28.78 -9.94
CA LEU A 53 -7.51 27.60 -9.15
C LEU A 53 -8.96 27.62 -8.63
N ARG A 54 -9.53 28.83 -8.45
CA ARG A 54 -10.91 29.02 -8.01
C ARG A 54 -11.92 28.61 -9.07
N ALA A 55 -11.65 28.92 -10.35
CA ALA A 55 -12.48 28.50 -11.47
C ALA A 55 -12.46 26.97 -11.61
N ILE A 56 -11.27 26.36 -11.59
CA ILE A 56 -11.11 24.89 -11.64
C ILE A 56 -11.83 24.20 -10.48
N ALA A 57 -11.70 24.74 -9.26
CA ALA A 57 -12.38 24.19 -8.09
C ALA A 57 -13.91 24.25 -8.23
N SER A 58 -14.44 25.34 -8.77
CA SER A 58 -15.87 25.50 -9.04
C SER A 58 -16.35 24.53 -10.12
N ASP A 59 -15.64 24.44 -11.25
CA ASP A 59 -15.98 23.56 -12.37
C ASP A 59 -15.96 22.08 -11.96
N ALA A 60 -14.98 21.70 -11.13
CA ALA A 60 -14.85 20.34 -10.61
C ALA A 60 -15.76 20.04 -9.39
N SER A 61 -16.53 21.03 -8.89
CA SER A 61 -17.32 20.92 -7.65
C SER A 61 -16.50 20.49 -6.44
N ILE A 62 -15.23 20.92 -6.36
CA ILE A 62 -14.30 20.60 -5.27
C ILE A 62 -14.13 21.85 -4.38
N PRO A 63 -14.12 21.72 -3.05
CA PRO A 63 -13.80 22.84 -2.18
C PRO A 63 -12.42 23.43 -2.49
N TYR A 64 -12.32 24.76 -2.57
CA TYR A 64 -11.07 25.46 -2.88
C TYR A 64 -9.89 25.01 -2.00
N ARG A 65 -10.13 24.77 -0.71
CA ARG A 65 -9.12 24.29 0.25
C ARG A 65 -8.49 22.96 -0.18
N THR A 66 -9.26 22.07 -0.81
CA THR A 66 -8.79 20.79 -1.32
C THR A 66 -7.93 20.98 -2.56
N ALA A 67 -8.39 21.79 -3.52
CA ALA A 67 -7.64 22.13 -4.72
C ALA A 67 -6.30 22.84 -4.39
N TYR A 68 -6.33 23.77 -3.43
CA TYR A 68 -5.14 24.46 -2.92
C TYR A 68 -4.15 23.49 -2.27
N ARG A 69 -4.63 22.57 -1.43
CA ARG A 69 -3.79 21.55 -0.82
C ARG A 69 -3.13 20.66 -1.88
N TRP A 70 -3.86 20.26 -2.91
CA TRP A 70 -3.31 19.43 -4.00
C TRP A 70 -2.26 20.19 -4.81
N ALA A 71 -2.52 21.44 -5.21
CA ALA A 71 -1.55 22.25 -5.94
C ALA A 71 -0.28 22.51 -5.11
N SER A 72 -0.43 22.76 -3.80
CA SER A 72 0.71 22.93 -2.90
C SER A 72 1.51 21.64 -2.70
N GLY A 73 0.84 20.49 -2.60
CA GLY A 73 1.49 19.18 -2.51
C GLY A 73 2.24 18.83 -3.78
N TYR A 74 1.63 19.05 -4.95
CA TYR A 74 2.26 18.80 -6.24
C TYR A 74 3.55 19.61 -6.44
N ARG A 75 3.57 20.88 -6.02
CA ARG A 75 4.79 21.72 -6.10
C ARG A 75 5.94 21.22 -5.21
N LYS A 76 5.65 20.47 -4.14
CA LYS A 76 6.66 19.97 -3.20
C LYS A 76 7.12 18.57 -3.55
N ASP A 77 6.18 17.66 -3.76
CA ASP A 77 6.43 16.21 -3.85
C ASP A 77 5.98 15.62 -5.21
N GLY A 78 5.61 16.46 -6.19
CA GLY A 78 5.21 16.03 -7.52
C GLY A 78 3.92 15.20 -7.57
N LEU A 79 3.83 14.28 -8.53
CA LEU A 79 2.63 13.47 -8.76
C LEU A 79 2.33 12.52 -7.58
N ALA A 80 3.36 12.09 -6.84
CA ALA A 80 3.21 11.23 -5.66
C ALA A 80 2.38 11.92 -4.55
N ALA A 81 2.44 13.24 -4.41
CA ALA A 81 1.62 13.98 -3.44
C ALA A 81 0.10 13.96 -3.77
N LEU A 82 -0.25 13.76 -5.04
CA LEU A 82 -1.64 13.70 -5.49
C LEU A 82 -2.26 12.32 -5.27
N ALA A 83 -1.45 11.27 -5.32
CA ALA A 83 -1.79 9.95 -4.78
C ALA A 83 -1.86 10.10 -3.27
N ARG A 84 -3.07 10.29 -2.70
CA ARG A 84 -3.25 10.51 -1.25
C ARG A 84 -2.36 9.55 -0.45
N LYS A 85 -1.29 10.06 0.17
CA LYS A 85 -0.45 9.27 1.08
C LYS A 85 -1.37 8.66 2.12
N SER A 86 -1.52 7.35 2.10
CA SER A 86 -2.24 6.65 3.17
C SER A 86 -1.59 7.10 4.47
N ARG A 87 -2.42 7.50 5.44
CA ARG A 87 -1.95 8.02 6.72
C ARG A 87 -1.05 6.97 7.35
N THR A 88 0.24 7.26 7.53
CA THR A 88 1.21 6.35 8.16
C THR A 88 0.77 5.96 9.58
N ASP A 89 0.01 6.85 10.24
CA ASP A 89 -0.58 6.69 11.56
C ASP A 89 -1.93 5.94 11.57
N GLN A 90 -2.46 5.53 10.42
CA GLN A 90 -3.72 4.79 10.32
C GLN A 90 -3.54 3.35 10.81
N GLY A 91 -3.53 3.18 12.13
CA GLY A 91 -3.38 1.91 12.81
C GLY A 91 -2.28 1.95 13.87
N GLN A 92 -1.14 2.60 13.60
CA GLN A 92 0.07 2.47 14.43
C GLN A 92 -0.11 2.85 15.90
N ARG A 93 -0.94 3.83 16.25
CA ARG A 93 -1.20 4.20 17.66
C ARG A 93 -2.13 3.26 18.42
N ARG A 94 -2.72 2.25 17.77
CA ARG A 94 -3.64 1.26 18.37
C ARG A 94 -3.22 -0.18 18.14
N LEU A 95 -2.09 -0.40 17.47
CA LEU A 95 -1.60 -1.73 17.20
C LEU A 95 -0.85 -2.19 18.45
N ALA A 96 -1.26 -3.36 18.94
CA ALA A 96 -0.53 -4.13 19.93
C ALA A 96 0.96 -4.18 19.57
N SER A 97 1.84 -4.34 20.56
CA SER A 97 3.26 -4.57 20.28
C SER A 97 3.42 -5.75 19.30
N SER A 98 4.54 -5.78 18.59
CA SER A 98 4.88 -6.90 17.70
C SER A 98 4.81 -8.24 18.44
N GLN A 99 5.26 -8.27 19.70
CA GLN A 99 5.22 -9.45 20.56
C GLN A 99 3.78 -9.92 20.84
N LEU A 100 2.89 -8.98 21.17
CA LEU A 100 1.48 -9.30 21.43
C LEU A 100 0.72 -9.69 20.15
N ILE A 101 1.08 -9.13 18.99
CA ILE A 101 0.56 -9.55 17.69
C ILE A 101 0.94 -11.01 17.42
N GLN A 102 2.22 -11.36 17.56
CA GLN A 102 2.70 -12.73 17.35
C GLN A 102 2.03 -13.72 18.30
N ALA A 103 1.81 -13.33 19.56
CA ALA A 103 1.09 -14.17 20.52
C ALA A 103 -0.36 -14.40 20.08
N ILE A 104 -1.08 -13.35 19.63
CA ILE A 104 -2.45 -13.48 19.10
C ILE A 104 -2.49 -14.37 17.87
N GLU A 105 -1.51 -14.24 16.97
CA GLU A 105 -1.37 -15.09 15.78
C GLU A 105 -1.14 -16.55 16.19
N GLY A 106 -0.23 -16.83 17.12
CA GLY A 106 0.01 -18.17 17.64
C GLY A 106 -1.24 -18.81 18.24
N LEU A 107 -1.98 -18.06 19.07
CA LEU A 107 -3.27 -18.51 19.62
C LEU A 107 -4.33 -18.78 18.56
N ALA A 108 -4.29 -18.03 17.45
CA ALA A 108 -5.19 -18.25 16.33
C ALA A 108 -4.84 -19.52 15.53
N LEU A 109 -3.60 -20.01 15.59
CA LEU A 109 -3.13 -21.20 14.88
C LEU A 109 -3.16 -22.48 15.73
N GLU A 110 -3.44 -22.35 17.02
CA GLU A 110 -3.50 -23.48 17.94
C GLU A 110 -4.60 -24.49 17.57
N ARG A 111 -4.36 -25.77 17.88
CA ARG A 111 -5.37 -26.83 17.83
C ARG A 111 -5.78 -27.21 19.25
N PRO A 112 -7.09 -27.28 19.57
CA PRO A 112 -8.25 -27.01 18.71
C PRO A 112 -8.47 -25.51 18.42
N PRO A 113 -9.20 -25.14 17.34
CA PRO A 113 -9.47 -23.74 17.02
C PRO A 113 -10.18 -23.02 18.17
N LEU A 114 -9.53 -21.98 18.70
CA LEU A 114 -10.07 -21.19 19.80
C LEU A 114 -11.09 -20.16 19.29
N PRO A 115 -12.20 -19.95 20.03
CA PRO A 115 -13.11 -18.85 19.71
C PRO A 115 -12.43 -17.51 19.96
N ILE A 116 -12.77 -16.49 19.16
CA ILE A 116 -12.16 -15.15 19.22
C ILE A 116 -12.25 -14.54 20.63
N SER A 117 -13.30 -14.86 21.40
CA SER A 117 -13.46 -14.44 22.79
C SER A 117 -12.40 -15.02 23.73
N SER A 118 -12.03 -16.29 23.55
CA SER A 118 -10.95 -16.94 24.32
C SER A 118 -9.59 -16.34 23.94
N ILE A 119 -9.35 -16.12 22.65
CA ILE A 119 -8.12 -15.46 22.17
C ILE A 119 -8.02 -14.05 22.78
N HIS A 120 -9.11 -13.28 22.80
CA HIS A 120 -9.14 -11.94 23.40
C HIS A 120 -8.85 -11.98 24.91
N ARG A 121 -9.41 -12.95 25.64
CA ARG A 121 -9.16 -13.12 27.08
C ARG A 121 -7.69 -13.44 27.37
N GLN A 122 -7.08 -14.34 26.59
CA GLN A 122 -5.68 -14.71 26.76
C GLN A 122 -4.73 -13.58 26.33
N ALA A 123 -5.02 -12.90 25.22
CA ALA A 123 -4.27 -11.73 24.79
C ALA A 123 -4.31 -10.58 25.81
N ARG A 124 -5.45 -10.39 26.50
CA ARG A 124 -5.55 -9.46 27.62
C ARG A 124 -4.61 -9.83 28.76
N ALA A 125 -4.61 -11.11 29.18
CA ALA A 125 -3.77 -11.57 30.27
C ALA A 125 -2.28 -11.39 29.94
N MET A 126 -1.88 -11.70 28.70
CA MET A 126 -0.52 -11.46 28.22
C MET A 126 -0.13 -9.98 28.21
N ALA A 127 -1.04 -9.09 27.78
CA ALA A 127 -0.81 -7.65 27.81
C ALA A 127 -0.65 -7.11 29.24
N GLU A 128 -1.36 -7.68 30.22
CA GLU A 128 -1.21 -7.34 31.64
C GLU A 128 0.15 -7.78 32.18
N THR A 129 0.65 -8.96 31.80
CA THR A 129 2.00 -9.43 32.17
C THR A 129 3.12 -8.59 31.53
N LEU A 130 2.91 -8.13 30.29
CA LEU A 130 3.88 -7.34 29.54
C LEU A 130 3.79 -5.82 29.86
N TRP A 131 2.87 -5.40 30.74
CA TRP A 131 2.62 -3.99 31.08
C TRP A 131 2.26 -3.11 29.87
N GLU A 132 1.59 -3.69 28.88
CA GLU A 132 1.23 -3.02 27.63
C GLU A 132 -0.23 -2.59 27.57
N HIS A 133 -0.55 -1.78 26.56
CA HIS A 133 -1.93 -1.39 26.30
C HIS A 133 -2.78 -2.60 25.92
N LYS A 134 -3.83 -2.84 26.73
CA LYS A 134 -4.77 -3.93 26.51
C LYS A 134 -5.45 -3.84 25.14
N PRO A 135 -5.42 -4.91 24.31
CA PRO A 135 -6.06 -4.90 23.01
C PRO A 135 -7.58 -4.91 23.11
N SER A 136 -8.24 -4.15 22.24
CA SER A 136 -9.69 -4.25 22.03
C SER A 136 -10.03 -5.51 21.22
N SER A 137 -11.21 -6.10 21.44
CA SER A 137 -11.65 -7.30 20.71
C SER A 137 -11.72 -7.08 19.18
N ALA A 138 -11.96 -5.83 18.74
CA ALA A 138 -11.93 -5.44 17.34
C ALA A 138 -10.52 -5.50 16.73
N VAL A 139 -9.48 -5.22 17.53
CA VAL A 139 -8.07 -5.30 17.11
C VAL A 139 -7.68 -6.77 16.97
N VAL A 140 -7.99 -7.60 17.98
CA VAL A 140 -7.76 -9.06 17.92
C VAL A 140 -8.43 -9.66 16.68
N ARG A 141 -9.73 -9.35 16.45
CA ARG A 141 -10.45 -9.82 15.27
C ARG A 141 -9.78 -9.38 13.95
N ARG A 142 -9.23 -8.16 13.91
CA ARG A 142 -8.54 -7.66 12.71
C ARG A 142 -7.24 -8.42 12.47
N ILE A 143 -6.45 -8.68 13.52
CA ILE A 143 -5.20 -9.44 13.45
C ILE A 143 -5.49 -10.88 12.99
N VAL A 144 -6.47 -11.55 13.59
CA VAL A 144 -6.87 -12.91 13.17
C VAL A 144 -7.35 -12.92 11.71
N LYS A 145 -8.06 -11.87 11.27
CA LYS A 145 -8.50 -11.76 9.86
C LYS A 145 -7.39 -11.42 8.87
N SER A 146 -6.28 -10.83 9.30
CA SER A 146 -5.14 -10.57 8.42
C SER A 146 -4.29 -11.81 8.15
N LEU A 147 -4.45 -12.88 8.96
CA LEU A 147 -3.78 -14.15 8.70
C LEU A 147 -4.28 -14.77 7.38
N PRO A 148 -3.38 -15.32 6.55
CA PRO A 148 -3.78 -15.95 5.30
C PRO A 148 -4.65 -17.18 5.59
N ALA A 149 -5.79 -17.26 4.89
CA ALA A 149 -6.78 -18.32 5.09
C ALA A 149 -6.19 -19.73 4.89
N GLY A 150 -5.23 -19.88 3.97
CA GLY A 150 -4.52 -21.15 3.75
C GLY A 150 -3.73 -21.61 4.98
N LEU A 151 -3.13 -20.67 5.71
CA LEU A 151 -2.34 -20.97 6.91
C LEU A 151 -3.26 -21.40 8.07
N LEU A 152 -4.41 -20.73 8.25
CA LEU A 152 -5.46 -21.17 9.19
C LEU A 152 -6.03 -22.55 8.82
N MET A 153 -6.22 -22.82 7.53
CA MET A 153 -6.70 -24.12 7.04
C MET A 153 -5.70 -25.23 7.35
N LEU A 154 -4.42 -25.01 7.05
CA LEU A 154 -3.34 -25.93 7.39
C LEU A 154 -3.27 -26.16 8.91
N ALA A 155 -3.33 -25.07 9.67
CA ALA A 155 -3.26 -25.10 11.13
C ALA A 155 -4.45 -25.84 11.75
N HIS A 156 -5.68 -25.70 11.28
CA HIS A 156 -6.84 -26.33 11.92
C HIS A 156 -7.26 -27.68 11.32
N ARG A 157 -7.14 -27.85 9.99
CA ARG A 157 -7.66 -29.02 9.26
C ARG A 157 -6.56 -29.95 8.76
N GLY A 158 -5.30 -29.51 8.79
CA GLY A 158 -4.14 -30.31 8.43
C GLY A 158 -3.84 -30.32 6.94
N ASN A 159 -2.77 -31.01 6.58
CA ASN A 159 -2.16 -30.96 5.25
C ASN A 159 -3.09 -31.46 4.14
N ARG A 160 -3.86 -32.54 4.39
CA ARG A 160 -4.77 -33.12 3.39
C ARG A 160 -5.83 -32.11 2.93
N ALA A 161 -6.51 -31.48 3.90
CA ALA A 161 -7.57 -30.52 3.61
C ALA A 161 -7.02 -29.21 3.00
N TYR A 162 -5.77 -28.85 3.34
CA TYR A 162 -5.05 -27.77 2.68
C TYR A 162 -4.77 -28.10 1.20
N SER A 163 -4.21 -29.28 0.90
CA SER A 163 -3.90 -29.67 -0.49
C SER A 163 -5.14 -29.82 -1.38
N GLU A 164 -6.26 -30.31 -0.84
CA GLU A 164 -7.51 -30.43 -1.59
C GLU A 164 -8.14 -29.07 -1.92
N GLY A 165 -8.11 -28.12 -0.99
CA GLY A 165 -8.77 -26.81 -1.15
C GLY A 165 -7.89 -25.70 -1.73
N PHE A 166 -6.61 -25.67 -1.37
CA PHE A 166 -5.70 -24.56 -1.71
C PHE A 166 -4.69 -24.92 -2.81
N ASP A 167 -4.08 -26.11 -2.82
CA ASP A 167 -3.03 -26.43 -3.82
C ASP A 167 -3.58 -26.52 -5.25
N LEU A 168 -4.82 -27.00 -5.44
CA LEU A 168 -5.45 -27.09 -6.76
C LEU A 168 -5.80 -25.71 -7.35
N VAL A 169 -6.17 -24.74 -6.49
CA VAL A 169 -6.47 -23.36 -6.90
C VAL A 169 -5.16 -22.63 -7.26
N HIS A 170 -4.12 -22.78 -6.44
CA HIS A 170 -2.82 -22.14 -6.66
C HIS A 170 -2.11 -22.68 -7.89
N ARG A 171 -2.28 -23.95 -8.27
CA ARG A 171 -1.72 -24.48 -9.52
C ARG A 171 -2.36 -23.84 -10.75
N ARG A 172 -3.68 -23.60 -10.72
CA ARG A 172 -4.41 -22.93 -11.82
C ARG A 172 -4.08 -21.44 -11.90
N GLU A 173 -3.95 -20.76 -10.76
CA GLU A 173 -3.57 -19.34 -10.73
C GLU A 173 -2.09 -19.14 -11.11
N ALA A 174 -1.18 -20.01 -10.68
CA ALA A 174 0.21 -20.01 -11.12
C ALA A 174 0.32 -20.27 -12.63
N TYR A 175 -0.46 -21.22 -13.17
CA TYR A 175 -0.54 -21.42 -14.62
C TYR A 175 -1.07 -20.19 -15.34
N CYS A 176 -2.11 -19.54 -14.79
CA CYS A 176 -2.72 -18.36 -15.39
C CYS A 176 -1.77 -17.14 -15.37
N ILE A 177 -1.02 -16.95 -14.27
CA ILE A 177 -0.01 -15.88 -14.14
C ILE A 177 1.17 -16.15 -15.09
N ILE A 178 1.68 -17.39 -15.13
CA ILE A 178 2.77 -17.78 -16.04
C ILE A 178 2.34 -17.65 -17.51
N PHE A 179 1.13 -18.05 -17.89
CA PHE A 179 0.64 -17.86 -19.27
C PHE A 179 0.48 -16.37 -19.64
N ARG A 180 0.09 -15.53 -18.68
CA ARG A 180 -0.08 -14.08 -18.89
C ARG A 180 1.25 -13.34 -19.01
N THR A 181 2.29 -13.79 -18.32
CA THR A 181 3.63 -13.22 -18.44
C THR A 181 4.31 -13.69 -19.71
N VAL A 182 4.25 -15.00 -20.04
CA VAL A 182 4.82 -15.54 -21.29
C VAL A 182 4.18 -14.92 -22.54
N SER A 183 2.89 -14.57 -22.51
CA SER A 183 2.24 -13.87 -23.63
C SER A 183 2.62 -12.39 -23.77
N ARG A 184 3.14 -11.74 -22.72
CA ARG A 184 3.63 -10.35 -22.79
C ARG A 184 5.09 -10.24 -23.24
N ASP A 185 5.88 -11.29 -23.05
CA ASP A 185 7.32 -11.31 -23.32
C ASP A 185 7.70 -12.00 -24.64
N ASN A 186 6.74 -12.32 -25.53
CA ASN A 186 7.02 -12.87 -26.86
C ASN A 186 6.85 -11.82 -27.98
N PRO A 187 7.89 -11.07 -28.36
CA PRO A 187 7.85 -10.16 -29.51
C PRO A 187 7.91 -10.86 -30.89
N ASN A 188 7.94 -12.19 -30.98
CA ASN A 188 8.23 -12.91 -32.23
C ASN A 188 7.05 -13.66 -32.87
N SER A 189 5.79 -13.46 -32.45
CA SER A 189 4.65 -14.16 -33.05
C SER A 189 4.06 -13.53 -34.33
N LEU A 190 4.63 -12.43 -34.86
CA LEU A 190 4.14 -11.77 -36.08
C LEU A 190 5.00 -11.98 -37.35
N ALA A 191 5.93 -12.95 -37.37
CA ALA A 191 6.90 -13.07 -38.46
C ALA A 191 6.77 -14.33 -39.36
N THR A 192 5.58 -14.92 -39.50
CA THR A 192 5.39 -15.97 -40.53
C THR A 192 4.01 -15.89 -41.18
N ALA A 193 3.81 -14.82 -41.94
CA ALA A 193 2.86 -14.78 -43.04
C ALA A 193 3.66 -14.62 -44.34
N ARG A 194 3.96 -15.74 -44.99
CA ARG A 194 4.22 -15.84 -46.43
C ARG A 194 4.14 -17.28 -46.88
#